data_AF-X0T8E0-F1
#
_entry.id   AF-X0T8E0-F1
#
_cell.length_a   1.000
_cell.length_b   1.000
_cell.length_c   1.000
_cell.angle_alpha   90.00
_cell.angle_beta   90.00
_cell.angle_gamma   90.00
#
_symmetry.space_group_name_H-M   'P 1'
#
loop_
_entity.id
_entity.type
_entity.pdbx_description
1 polymer ?
#
loop_
_entity_poly.entity_id
_entity_poly.type
_entity_poly.pdbx_seq_one_letter_code
_entity_poly.pdbx_strand_id
1 'polypeptide(L)' 'MRLNEKWMKLALRLAKKGEGRVSPNPMVGAVLTKKEKV' A
#
# COMPACT_ATOMS: atom_id res chain seq x y z
N MET A 1 -15.78 7.08 4.29
CA MET A 1 -14.83 6.04 3.83
C MET A 1 -14.55 5.10 4.97
N ARG A 2 -14.56 3.79 4.74
CA ARG A 2 -14.23 2.80 5.80
C ARG A 2 -12.73 2.86 6.12
N LEU A 3 -12.34 2.59 7.37
CA LEU A 3 -10.94 2.62 7.83
C LEU A 3 -10.02 1.76 6.92
N ASN A 4 -10.51 0.59 6.51
CA ASN A 4 -9.80 -0.32 5.61
C ASN A 4 -9.52 0.31 4.24
N GLU A 5 -10.45 1.08 3.68
CA GLU A 5 -10.27 1.75 2.38
C GLU A 5 -9.22 2.86 2.46
N LYS A 6 -9.13 3.57 3.60
CA LYS A 6 -8.08 4.57 3.84
C LYS A 6 -6.70 3.93 3.81
N TRP A 7 -6.52 2.81 4.50
CA TRP A 7 -5.23 2.10 4.54
C TRP A 7 -4.90 1.39 3.24
N MET A 8 -5.89 0.82 2.55
CA MET A 8 -5.70 0.23 1.23
C MET A 8 -5.23 1.29 0.21
N LYS A 9 -5.81 2.50 0.23
CA LYS A 9 -5.32 3.61 -0.60
C LYS A 9 -3.87 3.98 -0.29
N LEU A 10 -3.44 3.90 0.98
CA LEU A 10 -2.04 4.12 1.34
C LEU A 10 -1.14 2.98 0.84
N ALA A 11 -1.54 1.72 1.00
CA ALA A 11 -0.81 0.56 0.50
C ALA A 11 -0.61 0.63 -1.03
N LEU A 12 -1.64 0.99 -1.79
CA LEU A 12 -1.55 1.16 -3.24
C LEU A 12 -0.59 2.30 -3.64
N ARG A 13 -0.59 3.42 -2.90
CA ARG A 13 0.40 4.50 -3.12
C ARG A 13 1.83 4.07 -2.84
N LEU A 14 2.04 3.21 -1.84
CA LEU A 14 3.37 2.64 -1.57
C LEU A 14 3.78 1.70 -2.71
N ALA A 15 2.89 0.82 -3.16
CA ALA A 15 3.14 -0.10 -4.28
C ALA A 15 3.57 0.64 -5.56
N LYS A 16 2.89 1.76 -5.88
CA LYS A 16 3.17 2.57 -7.09
C LYS A 16 4.62 3.09 -7.15
N LYS A 17 5.33 3.21 -6.02
CA LYS A 17 6.75 3.63 -6.02
C LYS A 17 7.67 2.63 -6.72
N GLY A 18 7.24 1.38 -6.90
CA GLY A 18 7.96 0.34 -7.63
C GLY A 18 7.74 0.36 -9.15
N GLU A 19 6.93 1.28 -9.68
CA GLU A 19 6.56 1.32 -11.10
C GLU A 19 7.81 1.39 -12.00
N GLY A 20 7.90 0.45 -12.96
CA GLY A 20 9.03 0.33 -13.88
C GLY A 20 10.33 -0.23 -13.29
N ARG A 21 10.38 -0.59 -12.00
CA ARG A 21 11.62 -1.02 -11.32
C ARG A 21 11.58 -2.44 -10.77
N VAL A 22 10.42 -3.08 -10.79
CA VAL A 22 10.20 -4.36 -10.10
C VAL A 22 10.03 -5.57 -11.03
N SER A 23 10.10 -5.39 -12.35
CA SER A 23 10.01 -6.51 -13.32
C SER A 23 11.07 -7.58 -13.02
N PRO A 24 10.73 -8.90 -13.04
CA PRO A 24 9.46 -9.52 -13.44
C PRO A 24 8.39 -9.62 -12.33
N ASN A 25 8.66 -9.04 -11.16
CA ASN A 25 7.81 -9.14 -9.98
C ASN A 25 6.70 -8.07 -9.97
N PRO A 26 5.56 -8.32 -9.30
CA PRO A 26 4.50 -7.34 -9.16
C PRO A 26 4.89 -6.22 -8.18
N MET A 27 4.23 -5.07 -8.32
CA MET A 27 4.30 -4.00 -7.32
C MET A 27 3.46 -4.39 -6.10
N VAL A 28 4.06 -4.38 -4.92
CA VAL A 28 3.38 -4.67 -3.66
C VAL A 28 3.65 -3.55 -2.65
N GLY A 29 2.62 -3.15 -1.93
CA GLY A 29 2.70 -2.20 -0.82
C GLY A 29 1.95 -2.76 0.37
N ALA A 30 2.52 -2.58 1.56
CA ALA A 30 1.96 -3.07 2.81
C ALA A 30 1.90 -1.95 3.84
N VAL A 31 0.87 -1.99 4.69
CA VAL A 31 0.66 -1.02 5.77
C VAL A 31 0.26 -1.82 7.01
N LEU A 32 1.04 -1.71 8.07
CA LEU A 32 0.68 -2.25 9.39
C LEU A 32 -0.03 -1.16 10.19
N THR A 33 -1.08 -1.52 10.92
CA THR A 33 -1.80 -0.57 11.78
C THR A 33 -2.02 -1.15 13.16
N LYS A 34 -1.99 -0.29 14.18
CA LYS A 34 -2.39 -0.63 15.55
C LYS A 34 -3.28 0.47 16.11
N LYS A 35 -4.47 0.11 16.60
CA LYS A 35 -5.46 1.05 17.14
C LYS A 35 -5.72 2.23 16.18
N GLU A 36 -6.00 1.91 14.91
CA GLU A 36 -6.32 2.88 13.85
C GLU A 36 -5.19 3.87 13.50
N LYS A 37 -3.95 3.58 13.91
CA LYS A 37 -2.76 4.35 13.55
C LYS A 37 -1.82 3.49 12.71
N VAL A 38 -1.22 4.11 11.70
CA VAL A 38 -0.11 3.57 10.89
C VAL A 38 1.20 3.94 11.57
#